data_AF-A0A0F9HGI5-F1
#
_entry.id   AF-A0A0F9HGI5-F1
#
_cell.length_a   1.000
_cell.length_b   1.000
_cell.length_c   1.000
_cell.angle_alpha   90.00
_cell.angle_beta   90.00
_cell.angle_gamma   90.00
#
_symmetry.space_group_name_H-M   'P 1'
#
loop_
_entity.id
_entity.type
_entity.pdbx_description
1 polymer ?
#
loop_
_entity_poly.entity_id
_entity_poly.type
_entity_poly.pdbx_seq_one_letter_code
_entity_poly.pdbx_strand_id
1 'polypeptide(L)'
;MSYVGSTLEVPLGIDGMFGIKRIPITGLLQARNITLENNLIEKLGGATRQNAVALSGGVAAELDWWPDSVTQRFIVVTDDGGVFRDTGPWTFPTTVLAAGTLTIAGQSPHLVEGGNEAPGSNKKLFLFTGNDAVRVGSGDFVAMTTIANPPADWAGARQPRTGAVHQARLWGFLEHTAYFSTPDDHEDFTGVGSGSIPIEPGVGQFISGALPTRLMLIVGKFPRGLFIVNTSDITIANWRYDPQSRAIGPAGPYC
;
A
#
# COMPACT_ATOMS: atom_id res chain seq x y z
N MET A 1 -35.63 32.67 24.46
CA MET A 1 -34.33 31.99 24.27
C MET A 1 -33.43 32.36 25.44
N SER A 2 -33.25 31.44 26.39
CA SER A 2 -32.34 31.64 27.52
C SER A 2 -30.90 31.37 27.09
N TYR A 3 -29.97 32.24 27.46
CA TYR A 3 -28.54 32.00 27.24
C TYR A 3 -28.10 30.72 27.97
N VAL A 4 -27.47 29.81 27.23
CA VAL A 4 -26.78 28.64 27.79
C VAL A 4 -25.30 28.99 27.79
N GLY A 5 -24.72 29.22 28.97
CA GLY A 5 -23.29 29.47 29.08
C GLY A 5 -22.50 28.21 28.71
N SER A 6 -21.53 28.36 27.82
CA SER A 6 -20.52 27.33 27.54
C SER A 6 -19.21 27.72 28.22
N THR A 7 -18.65 26.81 29.02
CA THR A 7 -17.31 26.98 29.59
C THR A 7 -16.29 26.47 28.58
N LEU A 8 -15.36 27.32 28.15
CA LEU A 8 -14.21 26.93 27.34
C LEU A 8 -12.98 26.89 28.24
N GLU A 9 -12.37 25.72 28.38
CA GLU A 9 -11.09 25.60 29.09
C GLU A 9 -9.96 26.09 28.19
N VAL A 10 -9.21 27.10 28.65
CA VAL A 10 -8.01 27.58 27.97
C VAL A 10 -6.80 26.93 28.66
N PRO A 11 -6.03 26.07 27.97
CA PRO A 11 -4.83 25.49 28.57
C PRO A 11 -3.82 26.60 28.87
N LEU A 12 -3.26 26.61 30.08
CA LEU A 12 -2.23 27.54 30.51
C LEU A 12 -0.91 26.77 30.73
N GLY A 13 0.23 27.47 30.64
CA GLY A 13 1.51 26.94 31.11
C GLY A 13 1.48 26.62 32.60
N ILE A 14 2.46 25.87 33.11
CA ILE A 14 2.52 25.41 34.52
C ILE A 14 2.34 26.56 35.51
N ASP A 15 2.83 27.75 35.17
CA ASP A 15 2.77 28.90 36.07
C ASP A 15 1.47 29.74 35.96
N GLY A 16 0.58 29.45 35.01
CA GLY A 16 -0.70 30.17 34.86
C GLY A 16 -0.61 31.53 34.14
N MET A 17 -1.59 32.42 34.38
CA MET A 17 -1.66 33.77 33.77
C MET A 17 -0.82 34.80 34.54
N PHE A 18 0.06 35.51 33.85
CA PHE A 18 0.85 36.61 34.41
C PHE A 18 0.52 37.95 33.75
N GLY A 19 0.39 39.00 34.56
CA GLY A 19 0.15 40.39 34.11
C GLY A 19 1.41 41.18 33.78
N ILE A 20 2.57 40.53 33.59
CA ILE A 20 3.85 41.20 33.34
C ILE A 20 4.30 41.04 31.89
N LYS A 21 4.93 42.09 31.33
CA LYS A 21 5.42 42.13 29.93
C LYS A 21 6.53 41.12 29.61
N ARG A 22 7.09 40.43 30.60
CA ARG A 22 8.12 39.39 30.44
C ARG A 22 7.53 38.07 30.91
N ILE A 23 7.21 37.18 29.96
CA ILE A 23 6.68 35.85 30.25
C ILE A 23 7.87 34.96 30.63
N PRO A 24 7.91 34.36 31.84
CA PRO A 24 8.94 33.39 32.20
C PRO A 24 8.80 32.13 31.34
N ILE A 25 9.88 31.38 31.13
CA ILE A 25 9.90 30.20 30.23
C ILE A 25 8.85 29.13 30.62
N THR A 26 8.50 29.08 31.91
CA THR A 26 7.49 28.22 32.53
C THR A 26 6.04 28.69 32.31
N GLY A 27 5.85 29.94 31.86
CA GLY A 27 4.56 30.50 31.43
C GLY A 27 4.23 30.29 29.95
N LEU A 28 5.15 29.68 29.18
CA LEU A 28 4.90 29.33 27.77
C LEU A 28 4.06 28.05 27.68
N LEU A 29 3.13 28.01 26.72
CA LEU A 29 2.42 26.80 26.34
C LEU A 29 3.42 25.77 25.81
N GLN A 30 3.67 24.71 26.60
CA GLN A 30 4.53 23.62 26.17
C GLN A 30 3.80 22.78 25.12
N ALA A 31 4.22 22.88 23.86
CA ALA A 31 3.72 22.02 22.81
C ALA A 31 4.23 20.59 23.06
N ARG A 32 3.33 19.66 23.38
CA ARG A 32 3.67 18.24 23.66
C ARG A 32 4.13 17.46 22.42
N ASN A 33 4.19 18.11 21.27
CA ASN A 33 4.52 17.59 19.96
C ASN A 33 5.81 18.21 19.37
N ILE A 34 6.60 18.92 20.17
CA ILE A 34 7.90 19.45 19.74
C ILE A 34 8.99 18.75 20.54
N THR A 35 9.81 17.96 19.85
CA THR A 35 11.06 17.40 20.37
C THR A 35 12.20 18.25 19.84
N LEU A 36 13.09 18.71 20.72
CA LEU A 36 14.31 19.42 20.30
C LEU A 36 15.40 18.39 20.03
N GLU A 37 15.66 18.12 18.76
CA GLU A 37 16.87 17.41 18.34
C GLU A 37 17.97 18.46 18.10
N ASN A 38 19.20 18.18 18.53
CA ASN A 38 20.39 19.03 18.32
C ASN A 38 20.37 20.43 18.96
N ASN A 39 19.56 20.68 20.01
CA ASN A 39 19.51 21.97 20.72
C ASN A 39 19.19 23.19 19.82
N LEU A 40 18.60 22.97 18.64
CA LEU A 40 18.22 24.03 17.70
C LEU A 40 16.73 23.92 17.39
N ILE A 41 16.05 25.07 17.33
CA ILE A 41 14.68 25.15 16.83
C ILE A 41 14.78 25.29 15.32
N GLU A 42 14.73 24.16 14.62
CA GLU A 42 14.66 24.12 13.16
C GLU A 42 13.21 23.93 12.72
N LYS A 43 12.81 24.61 11.64
CA LYS A 43 11.61 24.18 10.90
C LYS A 43 11.97 22.84 10.28
N LEU A 44 11.10 21.83 10.41
CA LEU A 44 11.20 20.63 9.58
C LEU A 44 11.48 21.09 8.14
N GLY A 45 12.57 20.60 7.56
CA GLY A 45 12.94 20.93 6.19
C GLY A 45 11.71 20.77 5.30
N GLY A 46 11.37 21.82 4.54
CA GLY A 46 10.25 21.75 3.61
C GLY A 46 10.46 20.67 2.56
N ALA A 47 9.42 20.39 1.77
CA ALA A 47 9.56 19.47 0.64
C ALA A 47 10.64 19.97 -0.32
N THR A 48 11.66 19.16 -0.55
CA THR A 48 12.65 19.41 -1.61
C THR A 48 12.10 18.82 -2.91
N ARG A 49 12.16 19.60 -3.99
CA ARG A 49 11.72 19.14 -5.32
C ARG A 49 12.61 17.99 -5.77
N GLN A 50 12.02 16.83 -6.05
CA GLN A 50 12.76 15.65 -6.52
C GLN A 50 13.07 15.72 -8.02
N ASN A 51 12.10 16.08 -8.87
CA ASN A 51 12.24 16.05 -10.32
C ASN A 51 12.17 17.44 -10.99
N ALA A 52 13.05 17.69 -11.96
CA ALA A 52 13.09 18.96 -12.72
C ALA A 52 12.02 19.07 -13.83
N VAL A 53 11.52 17.94 -14.32
CA VAL A 53 10.48 17.85 -15.36
C VAL A 53 9.23 17.22 -14.77
N ALA A 54 8.06 17.82 -15.02
CA ALA A 54 6.79 17.28 -14.55
C ALA A 54 6.48 15.94 -15.24
N LEU A 55 5.89 15.01 -14.49
CA LEU A 55 5.32 13.79 -15.05
C LEU A 55 4.02 14.13 -15.80
N SER A 56 3.59 13.25 -16.71
CA SER A 56 2.44 13.49 -17.58
C SER A 56 1.08 13.49 -16.87
N GLY A 57 1.04 13.15 -15.58
CA GLY A 57 -0.14 13.16 -14.72
C GLY A 57 0.18 13.38 -13.24
N GLY A 58 -0.85 13.42 -12.40
CA GLY A 58 -0.72 13.44 -10.95
C GLY A 58 -0.19 12.11 -10.43
N VAL A 59 0.58 12.13 -9.33
CA VAL A 59 1.10 10.90 -8.72
C VAL A 59 -0.02 10.14 -8.02
N ALA A 60 -0.26 8.89 -8.43
CA ALA A 60 -1.28 8.01 -7.89
C ALA A 60 -0.71 6.98 -6.89
N ALA A 61 0.53 6.51 -7.12
CA ALA A 61 1.28 5.70 -6.17
C ALA A 61 2.79 5.89 -6.37
N GLU A 62 3.54 5.68 -5.30
CA GLU A 62 5.00 5.69 -5.31
C GLU A 62 5.53 4.54 -4.46
N LEU A 63 6.68 3.99 -4.84
CA LEU A 63 7.39 2.99 -4.05
C LEU A 63 8.89 3.14 -4.25
N ASP A 64 9.63 3.10 -3.14
CA ASP A 64 11.06 2.88 -3.17
C ASP A 64 11.37 1.38 -3.31
N TRP A 65 11.69 0.97 -4.54
CA TRP A 65 11.97 -0.41 -4.91
C TRP A 65 13.47 -0.71 -4.77
N TRP A 66 13.79 -1.88 -4.23
CA TRP A 66 15.15 -2.44 -4.22
C TRP A 66 15.19 -3.81 -4.92
N PRO A 67 15.69 -3.97 -6.18
CA PRO A 67 15.66 -5.24 -6.89
C PRO A 67 16.73 -6.21 -6.38
N ASP A 68 17.78 -5.65 -5.80
CA ASP A 68 18.89 -6.32 -5.18
C ASP A 68 19.37 -5.48 -3.97
N SER A 69 20.47 -5.87 -3.33
CA SER A 69 20.96 -5.21 -2.12
C SER A 69 21.72 -3.89 -2.36
N VAL A 70 21.95 -3.49 -3.61
CA VAL A 70 22.77 -2.31 -3.96
C VAL A 70 22.04 -1.32 -4.86
N THR A 71 21.06 -1.78 -5.62
CA THR A 71 20.33 -1.01 -6.61
C THR A 71 19.06 -0.47 -5.99
N GLN A 72 18.89 0.85 -5.97
CA GLN A 72 17.66 1.52 -5.56
C GLN A 72 16.94 2.09 -6.79
N ARG A 73 15.62 1.96 -6.82
CA ARG A 73 14.74 2.46 -7.90
C ARG A 73 13.51 3.11 -7.30
N PHE A 74 13.27 4.37 -7.62
CA PHE A 74 12.02 5.00 -7.23
C PHE A 74 10.98 4.78 -8.34
N ILE A 75 9.89 4.08 -8.02
CA ILE A 75 8.81 3.79 -8.96
C ILE A 75 7.66 4.75 -8.69
N VAL A 76 7.17 5.39 -9.76
CA VAL A 76 6.03 6.29 -9.70
C VAL A 76 4.98 5.84 -10.70
N VAL A 77 3.74 5.78 -10.24
CA VAL A 77 2.57 5.52 -11.07
C VAL A 77 1.72 6.78 -11.09
N THR A 78 1.34 7.23 -12.27
CA THR A 78 0.55 8.46 -12.46
C THR A 78 -0.92 8.15 -12.77
N ASP A 79 -1.79 9.12 -12.50
CA ASP A 79 -3.25 9.01 -12.70
C ASP A 79 -3.66 8.84 -14.18
N ASP A 80 -2.82 9.27 -15.11
CA ASP A 80 -2.93 9.06 -16.56
C ASP A 80 -2.49 7.64 -17.01
N GLY A 81 -2.09 6.78 -16.07
CA GLY A 81 -1.69 5.41 -16.36
C GLY A 81 -0.21 5.21 -16.66
N GLY A 82 0.60 6.26 -16.58
CA GLY A 82 2.05 6.18 -16.71
C GLY A 82 2.69 5.43 -15.53
N VAL A 83 3.75 4.68 -15.83
CA VAL A 83 4.61 4.03 -14.85
C VAL A 83 6.04 4.43 -15.16
N PHE A 84 6.67 5.12 -14.23
CA PHE A 84 8.00 5.69 -14.37
C PHE A 84 8.93 5.07 -13.33
N ARG A 85 10.21 4.94 -13.71
CA ARG A 85 11.28 4.47 -12.82
C ARG A 85 12.41 5.46 -12.86
N ASP A 86 12.84 5.92 -11.70
CA ASP A 86 14.09 6.63 -11.57
C ASP A 86 15.27 5.68 -11.36
N THR A 87 16.43 6.05 -11.91
CA THR A 87 17.66 5.25 -11.86
C THR A 87 18.75 5.89 -10.98
N GLY A 88 18.39 6.86 -10.13
CA GLY A 88 19.30 7.58 -9.23
C GLY A 88 19.38 9.10 -9.40
N PRO A 89 19.17 9.70 -10.59
CA PRO A 89 19.29 11.16 -10.77
C PRO A 89 17.98 11.94 -10.53
N TRP A 90 16.91 11.26 -10.12
CA TRP A 90 15.57 11.85 -9.91
C TRP A 90 14.97 12.48 -11.17
N THR A 91 15.35 11.99 -12.35
CA THR A 91 14.94 12.58 -13.63
C THR A 91 13.70 11.93 -14.23
N PHE A 92 13.32 10.72 -13.79
CA PHE A 92 12.21 9.91 -14.34
C PHE A 92 12.15 10.00 -15.87
N PRO A 93 12.91 9.14 -16.59
CA PRO A 93 12.92 9.17 -18.05
C PRO A 93 11.49 9.18 -18.59
N THR A 94 11.23 9.93 -19.67
CA THR A 94 9.89 10.04 -20.30
C THR A 94 9.36 8.72 -20.86
N THR A 95 10.09 7.62 -20.70
CA THR A 95 9.68 6.29 -21.15
C THR A 95 8.81 5.63 -20.09
N VAL A 96 7.55 5.36 -20.46
CA VAL A 96 6.61 4.57 -19.65
C VAL A 96 7.06 3.10 -19.66
N LEU A 97 7.18 2.49 -18.49
CA LEU A 97 7.61 1.10 -18.33
C LEU A 97 6.54 0.10 -18.77
N ALA A 98 5.26 0.44 -18.62
CA ALA A 98 4.16 -0.36 -19.12
C ALA A 98 3.91 -0.07 -20.60
N ALA A 99 3.58 -1.10 -21.39
CA ALA A 99 3.14 -0.89 -22.76
C ALA A 99 1.79 -0.16 -22.77
N GLY A 100 1.79 1.09 -23.25
CA GLY A 100 0.63 1.97 -23.25
C GLY A 100 0.32 2.57 -21.88
N THR A 101 -0.80 3.29 -21.79
CA THR A 101 -1.32 3.88 -20.56
C THR A 101 -2.26 2.91 -19.86
N LEU A 102 -2.06 2.69 -18.56
CA LEU A 102 -2.97 1.91 -17.72
C LEU A 102 -4.24 2.70 -17.38
N THR A 103 -5.34 2.01 -17.10
CA THR A 103 -6.63 2.61 -16.74
C THR A 103 -6.70 2.85 -15.22
N ILE A 104 -6.11 3.95 -14.75
CA ILE A 104 -5.94 4.25 -13.31
C ILE A 104 -6.99 5.22 -12.76
N ALA A 105 -7.67 5.99 -13.60
CA ALA A 105 -8.66 6.98 -13.16
C ALA A 105 -9.70 6.40 -12.18
N GLY A 106 -9.76 6.98 -10.97
CA GLY A 106 -10.67 6.54 -9.90
C GLY A 106 -10.29 5.23 -9.21
N GLN A 107 -9.12 4.67 -9.49
CA GLN A 107 -8.54 3.54 -8.78
C GLN A 107 -7.37 4.00 -7.90
N SER A 108 -7.00 3.16 -6.94
CA SER A 108 -5.80 3.34 -6.12
C SER A 108 -4.81 2.25 -6.50
N PRO A 109 -3.82 2.53 -7.36
CA PRO A 109 -2.84 1.51 -7.75
C PRO A 109 -2.06 1.04 -6.53
N HIS A 110 -1.79 -0.26 -6.48
CA HIS A 110 -1.07 -0.89 -5.38
C HIS A 110 0.17 -1.62 -5.90
N LEU A 111 1.32 -1.27 -5.33
CA LEU A 111 2.61 -1.82 -5.67
C LEU A 111 2.99 -2.85 -4.60
N VAL A 112 3.37 -4.05 -5.01
CA VAL A 112 3.73 -5.14 -4.10
C VAL A 112 5.05 -5.74 -4.55
N GLU A 113 6.03 -5.75 -3.65
CA GLU A 113 7.27 -6.47 -3.86
C GLU A 113 7.06 -7.97 -3.61
N GLY A 114 7.56 -8.80 -4.53
CA GLY A 114 7.58 -10.26 -4.42
C GLY A 114 8.76 -10.84 -5.17
N GLY A 115 8.67 -12.09 -5.61
CA GLY A 115 9.76 -12.76 -6.31
C GLY A 115 10.88 -13.25 -5.38
N ASN A 116 12.01 -13.62 -5.99
CA ASN A 116 13.15 -14.24 -5.32
C ASN A 116 12.76 -15.50 -4.50
N GLU A 117 11.83 -16.27 -5.05
CA GLU A 117 11.26 -17.48 -4.45
C GLU A 117 12.29 -18.60 -4.35
N ALA A 118 13.24 -18.63 -5.29
CA ALA A 118 14.34 -19.58 -5.37
C ALA A 118 15.68 -18.86 -5.56
N PRO A 119 16.80 -19.45 -5.12
CA PRO A 119 18.13 -18.90 -5.39
C PRO A 119 18.35 -18.67 -6.89
N GLY A 120 18.65 -17.43 -7.27
CA GLY A 120 18.85 -17.04 -8.67
C GLY A 120 17.60 -16.54 -9.39
N SER A 121 16.41 -16.62 -8.78
CA SER A 121 15.22 -15.93 -9.26
C SER A 121 15.34 -14.44 -8.97
N ASN A 122 14.99 -13.62 -9.96
CA ASN A 122 14.95 -12.18 -9.76
C ASN A 122 13.83 -11.80 -8.77
N LYS A 123 14.08 -10.78 -7.95
CA LYS A 123 13.00 -10.09 -7.23
C LYS A 123 12.05 -9.45 -8.24
N LYS A 124 10.76 -9.47 -7.95
CA LYS A 124 9.70 -8.96 -8.82
C LYS A 124 8.94 -7.85 -8.11
N LEU A 125 8.26 -7.01 -8.88
CA LEU A 125 7.16 -6.23 -8.33
C LEU A 125 5.93 -6.30 -9.21
N PHE A 126 4.82 -6.28 -8.52
CA PHE A 126 3.49 -6.42 -9.04
C PHE A 126 2.78 -5.08 -8.89
N LEU A 127 2.20 -4.60 -9.98
CA LEU A 127 1.33 -3.44 -9.99
C LEU A 127 -0.12 -3.91 -10.22
N PHE A 128 -0.94 -3.68 -9.21
CA PHE A 128 -2.37 -3.93 -9.20
C PHE A 128 -3.11 -2.61 -9.47
N THR A 129 -3.88 -2.54 -10.56
CA THR A 129 -4.70 -1.36 -10.88
C THR A 129 -6.19 -1.60 -10.72
N GLY A 130 -6.64 -2.86 -10.65
CA GLY A 130 -8.05 -3.23 -10.59
C GLY A 130 -8.79 -3.27 -11.93
N ASN A 131 -8.25 -2.62 -12.97
CA ASN A 131 -8.87 -2.56 -14.30
C ASN A 131 -8.01 -3.21 -15.40
N ASP A 132 -6.69 -3.14 -15.27
CA ASP A 132 -5.76 -3.73 -16.24
C ASP A 132 -5.15 -5.00 -15.66
N ALA A 133 -4.73 -5.89 -16.56
CA ALA A 133 -4.01 -7.09 -16.15
C ALA A 133 -2.78 -6.71 -15.32
N VAL A 134 -2.56 -7.43 -14.22
CA VAL A 134 -1.46 -7.18 -13.28
C VAL A 134 -0.15 -7.08 -14.03
N ARG A 135 0.59 -6.00 -13.78
CA ARG A 135 1.89 -5.75 -14.42
C ARG A 135 3.01 -6.22 -13.53
N VAL A 136 4.04 -6.82 -14.13
CA VAL A 136 5.18 -7.43 -13.45
C VAL A 136 6.48 -6.83 -13.98
N GLY A 137 7.26 -6.22 -13.09
CA GLY A 137 8.68 -5.93 -13.32
C GLY A 137 9.54 -7.03 -12.70
N SER A 138 10.60 -7.46 -13.37
CA SER A 138 11.53 -8.49 -12.87
C SER A 138 12.98 -7.97 -12.85
N GLY A 139 13.66 -8.06 -11.70
CA GLY A 139 15.02 -7.56 -11.50
C GLY A 139 15.09 -6.04 -11.70
N ASP A 140 16.13 -5.56 -12.38
CA ASP A 140 16.24 -4.14 -12.76
C ASP A 140 15.54 -3.82 -14.10
N PHE A 141 14.28 -4.25 -14.22
CA PHE A 141 13.46 -4.21 -15.43
C PHE A 141 13.39 -2.83 -16.12
N VAL A 142 13.48 -2.82 -17.45
CA VAL A 142 13.25 -1.61 -18.28
C VAL A 142 11.81 -1.49 -18.78
N ALA A 143 11.03 -2.56 -18.65
CA ALA A 143 9.62 -2.61 -19.01
C ALA A 143 8.89 -3.60 -18.10
N MET A 144 7.61 -3.34 -17.83
CA MET A 144 6.73 -4.28 -17.16
C MET A 144 6.01 -5.15 -18.18
N THR A 145 5.83 -6.42 -17.83
CA THR A 145 5.07 -7.40 -18.61
C THR A 145 3.73 -7.68 -17.94
N THR A 146 2.81 -8.35 -18.62
CA THR A 146 1.60 -8.87 -17.97
C THR A 146 1.94 -10.15 -17.23
N ILE A 147 1.32 -10.36 -16.06
CA ILE A 147 1.46 -11.60 -15.30
C ILE A 147 1.24 -12.83 -16.19
N ALA A 148 2.12 -13.83 -16.06
CA ALA A 148 2.16 -14.96 -16.99
C ALA A 148 0.94 -15.89 -16.89
N ASN A 149 0.58 -16.32 -15.67
CA ASN A 149 -0.44 -17.33 -15.44
C ASN A 149 -1.49 -16.84 -14.41
N PRO A 150 -2.31 -15.83 -14.79
CA PRO A 150 -3.37 -15.35 -13.92
C PRO A 150 -4.50 -16.38 -13.78
N PRO A 151 -5.28 -16.34 -12.69
CA PRO A 151 -6.58 -17.02 -12.61
C PRO A 151 -7.47 -16.67 -13.81
N ALA A 152 -8.23 -17.65 -14.31
CA ALA A 152 -9.05 -17.48 -15.52
C ALA A 152 -10.12 -16.39 -15.42
N ASP A 153 -10.54 -16.04 -14.19
CA ASP A 153 -11.53 -15.00 -13.92
C ASP A 153 -10.93 -13.59 -13.83
N TRP A 154 -9.61 -13.45 -13.90
CA TRP A 154 -8.91 -12.17 -14.04
C TRP A 154 -8.94 -11.69 -15.51
N ALA A 155 -10.14 -11.45 -16.02
CA ALA A 155 -10.38 -11.14 -17.43
C ALA A 155 -10.98 -9.74 -17.64
N GLY A 156 -10.56 -9.06 -18.70
CA GLY A 156 -11.03 -7.71 -19.02
C GLY A 156 -10.78 -6.75 -17.86
N ALA A 157 -11.79 -5.95 -17.51
CA ALA A 157 -11.75 -4.98 -16.40
C ALA A 157 -11.91 -5.61 -15.01
N ARG A 158 -12.08 -6.93 -14.91
CA ARG A 158 -12.21 -7.65 -13.64
C ARG A 158 -10.82 -8.09 -13.19
N GLN A 159 -10.06 -7.17 -12.60
CA GLN A 159 -8.67 -7.41 -12.19
C GLN A 159 -8.50 -7.16 -10.69
N PRO A 160 -7.54 -7.83 -10.04
CA PRO A 160 -7.27 -7.60 -8.62
C PRO A 160 -6.81 -6.16 -8.37
N ARG A 161 -7.31 -5.57 -7.28
CA ARG A 161 -7.05 -4.17 -6.90
C ARG A 161 -5.87 -4.00 -5.97
N THR A 162 -5.55 -5.05 -5.23
CA THR A 162 -4.52 -5.06 -4.21
C THR A 162 -3.95 -6.47 -4.10
N GLY A 163 -2.82 -6.57 -3.43
CA GLY A 163 -2.12 -7.82 -3.20
C GLY A 163 -1.21 -7.70 -1.99
N ALA A 164 -0.70 -8.83 -1.52
CA ALA A 164 0.25 -8.89 -0.42
C ALA A 164 1.13 -10.14 -0.58
N VAL A 165 2.35 -10.11 -0.06
CA VAL A 165 3.17 -11.33 0.04
C VAL A 165 2.99 -11.94 1.41
N HIS A 166 2.65 -13.23 1.45
CA HIS A 166 2.43 -13.99 2.67
C HIS A 166 2.78 -15.46 2.46
N GLN A 167 3.59 -16.02 3.37
CA GLN A 167 4.09 -17.41 3.29
C GLN A 167 4.74 -17.78 1.94
N ALA A 168 5.69 -16.96 1.50
CA ALA A 168 6.40 -17.15 0.23
C ALA A 168 5.47 -17.20 -1.00
N ARG A 169 4.27 -16.62 -0.92
CA ARG A 169 3.31 -16.54 -2.02
C ARG A 169 2.87 -15.11 -2.21
N LEU A 170 2.66 -14.72 -3.45
CA LEU A 170 1.89 -13.53 -3.79
C LEU A 170 0.40 -13.85 -3.66
N TRP A 171 -0.30 -13.00 -2.92
CA TRP A 171 -1.75 -13.00 -2.81
C TRP A 171 -2.32 -11.86 -3.65
N GLY A 172 -3.33 -12.16 -4.46
CA GLY A 172 -4.10 -11.18 -5.23
C GLY A 172 -5.54 -11.17 -4.76
N PHE A 173 -6.12 -9.98 -4.60
CA PHE A 173 -7.48 -9.84 -4.09
C PHE A 173 -8.42 -9.27 -5.15
N LEU A 174 -9.40 -10.07 -5.53
CA LEU A 174 -10.43 -9.71 -6.50
C LEU A 174 -11.80 -9.88 -5.86
N GLU A 175 -12.57 -8.79 -5.80
CA GLU A 175 -13.91 -8.74 -5.20
C GLU A 175 -13.95 -9.36 -3.79
N HIS A 176 -14.49 -10.56 -3.63
CA HIS A 176 -14.62 -11.27 -2.36
C HIS A 176 -13.70 -12.47 -2.25
N THR A 177 -12.77 -12.65 -3.18
CA THR A 177 -11.92 -13.84 -3.25
C THR A 177 -10.46 -13.45 -3.12
N ALA A 178 -9.77 -14.12 -2.21
CA ALA A 178 -8.33 -14.05 -2.07
C ALA A 178 -7.69 -15.20 -2.86
N TYR A 179 -6.87 -14.88 -3.85
CA TYR A 179 -6.11 -15.83 -4.65
C TYR A 179 -4.69 -15.86 -4.15
N PHE A 180 -4.05 -17.03 -4.17
CA PHE A 180 -2.64 -17.18 -3.84
C PHE A 180 -1.93 -17.94 -4.95
N SER A 181 -0.77 -17.42 -5.34
CA SER A 181 0.15 -18.04 -6.30
C SER A 181 0.82 -19.28 -5.70
N THR A 182 1.52 -20.05 -6.54
CA THR A 182 2.44 -21.09 -6.10
C THR A 182 3.58 -20.50 -5.25
N PRO A 183 4.22 -21.28 -4.36
CA PRO A 183 5.30 -20.76 -3.52
C PRO A 183 6.60 -20.57 -4.30
N ASP A 184 6.74 -21.23 -5.45
CA ASP A 184 7.97 -21.24 -6.26
C ASP A 184 7.91 -20.26 -7.44
N ASP A 185 6.71 -19.79 -7.81
CA ASP A 185 6.51 -18.74 -8.82
C ASP A 185 5.30 -17.87 -8.48
N HIS A 186 5.58 -16.61 -8.11
CA HIS A 186 4.57 -15.61 -7.77
C HIS A 186 3.74 -15.13 -8.97
N GLU A 187 4.09 -15.51 -10.19
CA GLU A 187 3.29 -15.25 -11.39
C GLU A 187 2.32 -16.39 -11.74
N ASP A 188 2.43 -17.54 -11.05
CA ASP A 188 1.59 -18.71 -11.31
C ASP A 188 0.48 -18.88 -10.27
N PHE A 189 -0.74 -18.58 -10.68
CA PHE A 189 -1.95 -18.81 -9.90
C PHE A 189 -2.77 -20.02 -10.37
N THR A 190 -2.25 -20.77 -11.34
CA THR A 190 -2.93 -21.94 -11.94
C THR A 190 -2.24 -23.27 -11.63
N GLY A 191 -0.97 -23.22 -11.23
CA GLY A 191 -0.15 -24.39 -10.92
C GLY A 191 -0.50 -25.11 -9.62
N VAL A 192 0.18 -26.23 -9.39
CA VAL A 192 -0.03 -27.04 -8.19
C VAL A 192 0.34 -26.26 -6.94
N GLY A 193 -0.58 -26.22 -5.99
CA GLY A 193 -0.40 -25.50 -4.74
C GLY A 193 -0.83 -24.03 -4.83
N SER A 194 -1.29 -23.51 -5.96
CA SER A 194 -2.07 -22.27 -5.99
C SER A 194 -3.52 -22.53 -5.54
N GLY A 195 -4.31 -21.47 -5.37
CA GLY A 195 -5.72 -21.60 -5.07
C GLY A 195 -6.41 -20.30 -4.72
N SER A 196 -7.64 -20.43 -4.22
CA SER A 196 -8.49 -19.30 -3.88
C SER A 196 -9.33 -19.58 -2.65
N ILE A 197 -9.54 -18.55 -1.82
CA ILE A 197 -10.41 -18.59 -0.65
C ILE A 197 -11.50 -17.50 -0.81
N PRO A 198 -12.78 -17.87 -0.95
CA PRO A 198 -13.86 -16.89 -0.94
C PRO A 198 -14.05 -16.38 0.50
N ILE A 199 -13.70 -15.13 0.74
CA ILE A 199 -13.84 -14.50 2.05
C ILE A 199 -15.24 -13.92 2.10
N GLU A 200 -16.17 -14.61 2.76
CA GLU A 200 -17.55 -14.20 3.06
C GLU A 200 -18.23 -13.28 2.01
N PRO A 201 -18.62 -13.82 0.83
CA PRO A 201 -19.40 -13.09 -0.16
C PRO A 201 -20.71 -12.55 0.46
N GLY A 202 -21.03 -11.27 0.21
CA GLY A 202 -22.22 -10.60 0.76
C GLY A 202 -21.96 -9.67 1.96
N VAL A 203 -20.76 -9.69 2.54
CA VAL A 203 -20.30 -8.64 3.46
C VAL A 203 -19.30 -7.74 2.75
N GLY A 204 -19.58 -6.43 2.78
CA GLY A 204 -18.82 -5.44 2.01
C GLY A 204 -19.09 -5.53 0.51
N GLN A 205 -18.40 -4.71 -0.27
CA GLN A 205 -18.43 -4.70 -1.74
C GLN A 205 -17.22 -5.42 -2.32
N PHE A 206 -16.04 -5.23 -1.73
CA PHE A 206 -14.79 -5.86 -2.17
C PHE A 206 -13.75 -5.85 -1.04
N ILE A 207 -12.71 -6.67 -1.19
CA ILE A 207 -11.51 -6.68 -0.35
C ILE A 207 -10.69 -5.43 -0.69
N SER A 208 -10.49 -4.55 0.29
CA SER A 208 -9.77 -3.29 0.11
C SER A 208 -8.27 -3.41 0.31
N GLY A 209 -7.83 -4.33 1.16
CA GLY A 209 -6.42 -4.51 1.50
C GLY A 209 -6.21 -5.72 2.41
N ALA A 210 -4.95 -6.09 2.58
CA ALA A 210 -4.57 -7.14 3.51
C ALA A 210 -3.22 -6.85 4.16
N LEU A 211 -3.11 -7.17 5.45
CA LEU A 211 -1.89 -7.04 6.23
C LEU A 211 -1.38 -8.43 6.61
N PRO A 212 -0.23 -8.88 6.07
CA PRO A 212 0.37 -10.13 6.48
C PRO A 212 0.96 -10.02 7.90
N THR A 213 0.62 -10.95 8.78
CA THR A 213 1.15 -11.02 10.14
C THR A 213 1.41 -12.46 10.56
N ARG A 214 2.70 -12.82 10.67
CA ARG A 214 3.15 -14.18 11.03
C ARG A 214 2.51 -15.26 10.12
N LEU A 215 1.63 -16.11 10.67
CA LEU A 215 0.93 -17.20 9.97
C LEU A 215 -0.54 -16.84 9.68
N MET A 216 -0.86 -15.55 9.71
CA MET A 216 -2.20 -15.03 9.51
C MET A 216 -2.16 -13.87 8.53
N LEU A 217 -3.23 -13.71 7.78
CA LEU A 217 -3.44 -12.60 6.88
C LEU A 217 -4.69 -11.86 7.32
N ILE A 218 -4.54 -10.64 7.82
CA ILE A 218 -5.67 -9.80 8.21
C ILE A 218 -6.21 -9.17 6.93
N VAL A 219 -7.43 -9.49 6.55
CA VAL A 219 -8.06 -9.02 5.32
C VAL A 219 -9.18 -8.05 5.66
N GLY A 220 -9.09 -6.86 5.08
CA GLY A 220 -10.08 -5.81 5.18
C GLY A 220 -11.01 -5.76 3.99
N LYS A 221 -12.29 -5.50 4.24
CA LYS A 221 -13.28 -5.23 3.20
C LYS A 221 -13.82 -3.81 3.27
N PHE A 222 -14.10 -3.24 2.10
CA PHE A 222 -14.78 -1.97 1.96
C PHE A 222 -16.30 -2.15 1.85
N PRO A 223 -17.13 -1.30 2.48
CA PRO A 223 -16.77 -0.32 3.50
C PRO A 223 -16.67 -0.94 4.91
N ARG A 224 -17.05 -2.22 5.06
CA ARG A 224 -17.08 -2.92 6.35
C ARG A 224 -16.70 -4.39 6.17
N GLY A 225 -16.03 -4.94 7.16
CA GLY A 225 -15.60 -6.33 7.21
C GLY A 225 -14.12 -6.44 7.55
N LEU A 226 -13.82 -7.20 8.60
CA LEU A 226 -12.49 -7.57 9.02
C LEU A 226 -12.47 -9.08 9.23
N PHE A 227 -11.56 -9.74 8.52
CA PHE A 227 -11.43 -11.19 8.49
C PHE A 227 -9.98 -11.57 8.72
N ILE A 228 -9.75 -12.74 9.30
CA ILE A 228 -8.41 -13.33 9.39
C ILE A 228 -8.41 -14.57 8.51
N VAL A 229 -7.51 -14.64 7.53
CA VAL A 229 -7.22 -15.88 6.83
C VAL A 229 -6.12 -16.59 7.61
N ASN A 230 -6.46 -17.76 8.15
CA ASN A 230 -5.55 -18.57 8.93
C ASN A 230 -4.84 -19.58 8.01
N THR A 231 -3.53 -19.39 7.85
CA THR A 231 -2.67 -20.22 7.00
C THR A 231 -1.68 -21.03 7.84
N SER A 232 -1.98 -21.27 9.12
CA SER A 232 -1.07 -21.99 10.03
C SER A 232 -0.94 -23.48 9.73
N ASP A 233 -1.91 -24.06 9.02
CA ASP A 233 -1.87 -25.46 8.61
C ASP A 233 -0.95 -25.64 7.41
N ILE A 234 -0.13 -26.70 7.41
CA ILE A 234 0.72 -27.03 6.26
C ILE A 234 -0.11 -27.47 5.03
N THR A 235 -1.29 -28.00 5.29
CA THR A 235 -2.22 -28.45 4.25
C THR A 235 -3.08 -27.27 3.80
N ILE A 236 -2.84 -26.81 2.58
CA ILE A 236 -3.54 -25.66 1.98
C ILE A 236 -5.06 -25.85 1.99
N ALA A 237 -5.55 -27.07 1.79
CA ALA A 237 -6.99 -27.38 1.82
C ALA A 237 -7.66 -27.09 3.18
N ASN A 238 -6.87 -27.01 4.26
CA ASN A 238 -7.37 -26.68 5.60
C ASN A 238 -7.33 -25.17 5.88
N TRP A 239 -6.87 -24.34 4.95
CA TRP A 239 -6.88 -22.89 5.14
C TRP A 239 -8.32 -22.36 5.11
N ARG A 240 -8.63 -21.49 6.07
CA ARG A 240 -9.97 -20.95 6.27
C ARG A 240 -9.89 -19.49 6.68
N TYR A 241 -10.99 -18.78 6.48
CA TYR A 241 -11.16 -17.44 7.01
C TYR A 241 -12.00 -17.48 8.28
N ASP A 242 -11.67 -16.62 9.25
CA ASP A 242 -12.37 -16.42 10.50
C ASP A 242 -12.87 -14.97 10.58
N PRO A 243 -14.19 -14.72 10.62
CA PRO A 243 -14.74 -13.37 10.70
C PRO A 243 -14.43 -12.75 12.07
N GLN A 244 -13.81 -11.57 12.07
CA GLN A 244 -13.52 -10.82 13.30
C GLN A 244 -14.56 -9.73 13.54
N SER A 245 -14.93 -8.99 12.51
CA SER A 245 -15.98 -7.97 12.58
C SER A 245 -16.67 -7.82 11.24
N ARG A 246 -18.00 -7.70 11.26
CA ARG A 246 -18.80 -7.33 10.08
C ARG A 246 -19.12 -5.84 10.04
N ALA A 247 -18.80 -5.11 11.10
CA ALA A 247 -19.17 -3.71 11.30
C ALA A 247 -18.00 -2.74 11.04
N ILE A 248 -16.77 -3.19 11.28
CA ILE A 248 -15.55 -2.39 11.13
C ILE A 248 -14.82 -2.86 9.88
N GLY A 249 -14.27 -1.94 9.09
CA GLY A 249 -13.44 -2.21 7.93
C GLY A 249 -12.42 -1.10 7.71
N PRO A 250 -11.32 -1.38 6.99
CA PRO A 250 -10.34 -0.35 6.68
C PRO A 250 -10.78 0.52 5.50
N ALA A 251 -10.29 1.76 5.50
CA ALA A 251 -10.62 2.77 4.50
C ALA A 251 -9.95 2.54 3.13
N GLY A 252 -8.88 1.75 3.04
CA GLY A 252 -8.14 1.54 1.80
C GLY A 252 -7.07 0.44 1.88
N PRO A 253 -6.30 0.22 0.80
CA PRO A 253 -5.30 -0.85 0.69
C PRO A 253 -4.07 -0.68 1.60
N TYR A 254 -3.77 0.54 2.03
CA TYR A 254 -2.57 0.90 2.81
C TYR A 254 -2.82 1.01 4.33
N CYS A 255 -3.89 0.41 4.84
CA CYS A 255 -4.26 0.46 6.25
C CYS A 255 -3.34 -0.36 7.16
#